data_AF-A0A3R0XLR8-F1
#
_entry.id   AF-A0A3R0XLR8-F1
#
_cell.length_a   1.000
_cell.length_b   1.000
_cell.length_c   1.000
_cell.angle_alpha   90.00
_cell.angle_beta   90.00
_cell.angle_gamma   90.00
#
_symmetry.space_group_name_H-M   'P 1'
#
loop_
_entity.id
_entity.type
_entity.pdbx_description
1 polymer ?
#
loop_
_entity_poly.entity_id
_entity_poly.type
_entity_poly.pdbx_seq_one_letter_code
_entity_poly.pdbx_strand_id
1 'polypeptide(L)'
;MSGKTVEVTCKCCPDKFMARVSDRKRGWAQFCSKSCAAFWKQYGRRRGHQSIEMREAAIDRNSIERLQRENHVSQPSRGFVYVGGFGPWDDHKDC
;
A
#
# COMPACT_ATOMS: atom_id res chain seq x y z
N MET A 1 0.73 15.96 23.19
CA MET A 1 1.05 17.02 22.21
C MET A 1 0.48 16.64 20.86
N SER A 2 -0.56 17.34 20.38
CA SER A 2 -1.05 17.15 19.01
C SER A 2 0.02 17.64 18.03
N GLY A 3 0.50 16.76 17.15
CA GLY A 3 1.50 17.12 16.15
C GLY A 3 0.91 18.12 15.16
N LYS A 4 1.57 19.27 14.98
CA LYS A 4 1.16 20.28 13.98
C LYS A 4 1.11 19.65 12.59
N THR A 5 -0.02 19.82 11.91
CA THR A 5 -0.21 19.46 10.50
C THR A 5 -0.13 20.70 9.62
N VAL A 6 0.32 20.53 8.39
CA VAL A 6 0.47 21.58 7.38
C VAL A 6 -0.08 21.10 6.05
N GLU A 7 -0.70 22.01 5.31
CA GLU A 7 -1.08 21.75 3.92
C GLU A 7 0.17 21.74 3.04
N VAL A 8 0.37 20.66 2.30
CA VAL A 8 1.51 20.49 1.38
C VAL A 8 1.03 19.98 0.02
N THR A 9 1.72 20.41 -1.02
CA THR A 9 1.49 19.93 -2.38
C THR A 9 2.23 18.61 -2.60
N CYS A 10 1.55 17.65 -3.23
CA CYS A 10 2.16 16.40 -3.66
C CYS A 10 3.29 16.66 -4.68
N LYS A 11 4.38 15.90 -4.57
CA LYS A 11 5.47 15.97 -5.55
C LYS A 11 5.07 15.35 -6.90
N CYS A 12 4.14 14.40 -6.88
CA CYS A 12 3.72 13.64 -8.05
C CYS A 12 2.53 14.28 -8.77
N CYS A 13 1.47 14.67 -8.06
CA CYS A 13 0.27 15.31 -8.63
C CYS A 13 0.12 16.75 -8.13
N PRO A 14 -0.72 17.60 -8.76
CA PRO A 14 -0.98 18.95 -8.29
C PRO A 14 -1.83 19.02 -7.01
N ASP A 15 -2.30 17.88 -6.48
CA ASP A 15 -3.19 17.85 -5.33
C ASP A 15 -2.49 18.26 -4.04
N LYS A 16 -3.26 18.92 -3.17
CA LYS A 16 -2.85 19.30 -1.83
C LYS A 16 -3.34 18.29 -0.81
N PHE A 17 -2.56 18.06 0.25
CA PHE A 17 -2.94 17.18 1.35
C PHE A 17 -2.33 17.65 2.66
N MET A 18 -2.91 17.19 3.78
CA MET A 18 -2.42 17.50 5.11
C MET A 18 -1.31 16.53 5.52
N ALA A 19 -0.12 17.05 5.81
CA ALA A 19 1.02 16.27 6.30
C ALA A 19 1.42 16.76 7.70
N ARG A 20 2.01 15.87 8.51
CA ARG A 20 2.60 16.27 9.79
C ARG A 20 3.93 16.98 9.53
N VAL A 21 4.18 18.05 10.29
CA VAL A 21 5.43 18.83 10.19
C VAL A 21 6.66 17.96 10.48
N SER A 22 6.55 17.01 11.42
CA SER A 22 7.62 16.06 11.76
C SER A 22 8.04 15.20 10.58
N ASP A 23 7.07 14.68 9.83
CA ASP A 23 7.32 13.81 8.68
C ASP A 23 7.99 14.60 7.56
N ARG A 24 7.53 15.83 7.33
CA ARG A 24 8.13 16.73 6.34
C ARG A 24 9.59 17.08 6.66
N LYS A 25 9.92 17.34 7.93
CA LYS A 25 11.30 17.61 8.36
C LYS A 25 12.23 16.41 8.12
N ARG A 26 11.71 15.18 8.17
CA ARG A 26 12.45 13.94 7.87
C ARG A 26 12.51 13.63 6.37
N GLY A 27 11.95 14.48 5.52
CA GLY A 27 11.81 14.21 4.09
C GLY A 27 10.75 13.15 3.76
N TRP A 28 9.87 12.81 4.70
CA TRP A 28 8.71 11.93 4.48
C TRP A 28 7.50 12.74 4.01
N ALA A 29 6.35 12.07 3.81
CA ALA A 29 5.09 12.69 3.38
C ALA A 29 5.28 13.65 2.17
N GLN A 30 5.97 13.16 1.14
CA GLN A 30 6.15 13.88 -0.13
C GLN A 30 5.00 13.67 -1.13
N PHE A 31 4.19 12.65 -0.89
CA PHE A 31 3.14 12.21 -1.80
C PHE A 31 1.82 12.09 -1.04
N CYS A 32 0.72 12.45 -1.70
CA CYS A 32 -0.62 12.35 -1.13
C CYS A 32 -1.11 10.89 -0.97
N SER A 33 -0.51 9.94 -1.70
CA SER A 33 -0.93 8.54 -1.72
C SER A 33 0.24 7.59 -2.03
N LYS A 34 0.07 6.31 -1.64
CA LYS A 34 1.02 5.23 -1.97
C LYS A 34 1.20 5.06 -3.48
N SER A 35 0.12 5.24 -4.25
CA SER A 35 0.17 5.16 -5.71
C SER A 35 0.99 6.30 -6.32
N CYS A 36 0.89 7.53 -5.79
CA CYS A 36 1.73 8.65 -6.21
C CYS A 36 3.22 8.43 -5.91
N ALA A 37 3.53 7.84 -4.74
CA ALA A 37 4.89 7.47 -4.40
C ALA A 37 5.45 6.38 -5.34
N ALA A 38 4.67 5.34 -5.62
CA ALA A 38 5.05 4.26 -6.55
C ALA A 38 5.25 4.77 -7.98
N PHE A 39 4.33 5.60 -8.48
CA PHE A 39 4.44 6.22 -9.80
C PHE A 39 5.70 7.08 -9.91
N TRP A 40 5.97 7.91 -8.91
CA TRP A 40 7.17 8.74 -8.90
C TRP A 40 8.44 7.89 -8.88
N LYS A 41 8.46 6.80 -8.10
CA LYS A 41 9.58 5.85 -8.05
C LYS A 41 9.81 5.15 -9.40
N GLN A 42 8.74 4.84 -10.13
CA GLN A 42 8.81 4.13 -11.41
C GLN A 42 9.16 5.04 -12.59
N TYR A 43 8.55 6.23 -12.68
CA TYR A 43 8.67 7.09 -13.87
C TYR A 43 9.49 8.36 -13.65
N GLY A 44 9.80 8.73 -12.39
CA GLY A 44 10.59 9.92 -12.07
C GLY A 44 9.96 11.27 -12.47
N ARG A 45 8.67 11.29 -12.83
CA ARG A 45 7.99 12.47 -13.37
C ARG A 45 6.67 12.76 -12.65
N ARG A 46 6.19 14.00 -12.77
CA ARG A 46 4.84 14.38 -12.30
C ARG A 46 3.77 13.69 -13.14
N ARG A 47 2.71 13.24 -12.48
CA ARG A 47 1.46 12.84 -13.11
C ARG A 47 0.52 14.05 -13.20
N GLY A 48 -0.27 14.12 -14.27
CA GLY A 48 -1.39 15.06 -14.35
C GLY A 48 -2.46 14.78 -13.29
N HIS A 49 -3.44 15.69 -13.16
CA HIS A 49 -4.61 15.47 -12.32
C HIS A 49 -5.37 14.22 -12.81
N GLN A 50 -5.69 13.29 -11.91
CA GLN A 50 -6.58 12.17 -12.26
C GLN A 50 -8.02 12.67 -12.17
N SER A 51 -8.85 12.39 -13.18
CA SER A 51 -10.29 12.62 -13.04
C SER A 51 -10.85 11.76 -11.92
N ILE A 52 -12.00 12.19 -11.37
CA ILE A 52 -12.72 11.43 -10.34
C ILE A 52 -13.03 10.03 -10.87
N GLU A 53 -13.48 9.93 -12.13
CA GLU A 53 -13.75 8.66 -12.81
C GLU A 53 -12.53 7.73 -12.84
N MET A 54 -11.34 8.25 -13.18
CA MET A 54 -10.10 7.43 -13.19
C MET A 54 -9.77 6.92 -11.79
N ARG A 55 -10.05 7.71 -10.75
CA ARG A 55 -9.83 7.33 -9.36
C ARG A 55 -10.83 6.25 -8.92
N GLU A 56 -12.10 6.40 -9.25
CA GLU A 56 -13.15 5.41 -8.96
C GLU A 56 -12.90 4.09 -9.66
N ALA A 57 -12.58 4.10 -10.96
CA ALA A 57 -12.22 2.90 -11.70
C ALA A 57 -11.00 2.15 -11.12
N ALA A 58 -10.05 2.88 -10.52
CA ALA A 58 -8.92 2.26 -9.82
C ALA A 58 -9.33 1.63 -8.48
N ILE A 59 -10.30 2.22 -7.78
CA ILE A 59 -10.87 1.65 -6.54
C ILE A 59 -11.64 0.37 -6.86
N ASP A 60 -12.47 0.39 -7.90
CA ASP A 60 -13.27 -0.76 -8.32
C ASP A 60 -12.42 -1.94 -8.77
N ARG A 61 -11.36 -1.70 -9.55
CA ARG A 61 -10.42 -2.78 -9.90
C ARG A 61 -9.77 -3.40 -8.67
N ASN A 62 -9.30 -2.57 -7.72
CA ASN A 62 -8.70 -3.08 -6.48
C ASN A 62 -9.71 -3.86 -5.62
N SER A 63 -10.98 -3.43 -5.58
CA SER A 63 -12.02 -4.12 -4.81
C SER A 63 -12.36 -5.49 -5.44
N ILE A 64 -12.48 -5.56 -6.77
CA ILE A 64 -12.68 -6.81 -7.52
C ILE A 64 -11.52 -7.78 -7.28
N GLU A 65 -10.28 -7.34 -7.41
CA GLU A 65 -9.09 -8.18 -7.17
C GLU A 65 -9.06 -8.74 -5.74
N ARG A 66 -9.46 -7.92 -4.76
CA ARG A 66 -9.53 -8.34 -3.35
C ARG A 66 -10.60 -9.42 -3.15
N LEU A 67 -11.80 -9.20 -3.70
CA LEU A 67 -12.89 -10.18 -3.65
C LEU A 67 -12.52 -11.49 -4.34
N GLN A 68 -11.85 -11.45 -5.49
CA GLN A 68 -11.38 -12.65 -6.19
C GLN A 68 -10.40 -13.45 -5.33
N ARG A 69 -9.44 -12.77 -4.67
CA ARG A 69 -8.50 -13.43 -3.76
C ARG A 69 -9.21 -14.08 -2.56
N GLU A 70 -10.16 -13.37 -1.96
CA GLU A 70 -10.97 -13.88 -0.85
C GLU A 70 -11.77 -15.13 -1.28
N ASN A 71 -12.38 -15.11 -2.48
CA ASN A 71 -13.09 -16.25 -3.04
C ASN A 71 -12.18 -17.42 -3.44
N HIS A 72 -10.92 -17.15 -3.82
CA HIS A 72 -9.94 -18.20 -4.14
C HIS A 72 -9.37 -18.89 -2.90
N VAL A 73 -9.39 -18.21 -1.74
CA VAL A 73 -9.02 -18.79 -0.44
C VAL A 73 -10.12 -19.73 0.09
N SER A 74 -11.37 -19.55 -0.33
CA SER A 74 -12.50 -20.40 0.07
C SER A 74 -12.72 -21.64 -0.82
N GLN A 75 -11.80 -21.97 -1.76
CA GLN A 75 -11.76 -23.32 -2.36
C GLN A 75 -11.05 -24.31 -1.42
N PRO A 76 -11.74 -25.31 -0.83
CA PRO A 76 -11.16 -26.23 0.14
C PRO A 76 -10.29 -27.35 -0.46
N SER A 77 -9.80 -27.22 -1.70
CA SER A 77 -9.30 -28.37 -2.49
C SER A 77 -7.83 -28.31 -2.94
N ARG A 78 -7.00 -27.46 -2.34
CA ARG A 78 -5.54 -27.72 -2.30
C ARG A 78 -5.11 -27.86 -0.85
N GLY A 79 -5.42 -29.03 -0.31
CA GLY A 79 -4.92 -29.49 0.97
C GLY A 79 -3.40 -29.32 1.02
N PHE A 80 -2.94 -28.62 2.05
CA PHE A 80 -1.55 -28.66 2.48
C PHE A 80 -1.26 -30.09 2.94
N VAL A 81 -0.69 -30.91 2.07
CA VAL A 81 -0.32 -32.28 2.42
C VAL A 81 0.95 -32.20 3.27
N TYR A 82 0.83 -32.49 4.56
CA TYR A 82 1.97 -32.69 5.44
C TYR A 82 2.63 -34.02 5.09
N VAL A 83 3.59 -33.99 4.17
CA VAL A 83 4.47 -35.13 3.91
C VAL A 83 5.68 -34.98 4.83
N GLY A 84 5.63 -35.59 6.01
CA GLY A 84 6.79 -35.77 6.87
C GLY A 84 7.03 -34.66 7.91
N GLY A 85 6.39 -34.79 9.06
CA GLY A 85 7.01 -34.78 10.38
C GLY A 85 7.76 -33.56 10.95
N PHE A 86 8.08 -32.49 10.24
CA PHE A 86 8.82 -31.35 10.83
C PHE A 86 8.18 -29.99 10.51
N GLY A 87 7.75 -29.28 11.56
CA GLY A 87 7.24 -27.91 11.47
C GLY A 87 8.36 -26.85 11.52
N PRO A 88 8.13 -25.61 11.03
CA PRO A 88 9.17 -24.58 10.88
C PRO A 88 9.55 -23.82 12.16
N TRP A 89 9.04 -24.25 13.32
CA TRP A 89 9.18 -23.59 14.62
C TRP A 89 9.70 -24.53 15.71
N ASP A 90 10.49 -25.54 15.33
CA ASP A 90 11.14 -26.41 16.29
C ASP A 90 12.39 -25.69 16.83
N ASP A 91 12.17 -24.78 17.79
CA ASP A 91 13.18 -24.14 18.64
C ASP A 91 13.80 -25.17 19.61
N HIS A 92 14.33 -26.28 19.09
CA HIS A 92 15.25 -27.15 19.83
C HIS A 92 16.69 -26.69 19.57
N LYS A 93 16.97 -25.47 20.03
CA LYS A 93 18.32 -25.10 20.47
C LYS A 93 18.37 -25.25 21.98
N ASP A 94 19.47 -25.84 22.43
CA ASP A 94 19.98 -25.83 23.81
C ASP A 94 19.42 -26.89 24.77
N CYS A 95 20.06 -28.07 24.76
CA CYS A 95 20.75 -28.68 25.92
C CYS A 95 21.48 -29.97 25.50
#